data_AF-A0A832AJM0-F1
#
_entry.id   AF-A0A832AJM0-F1
#
_cell.length_a   1.000
_cell.length_b   1.000
_cell.length_c   1.000
_cell.angle_alpha   90.00
_cell.angle_beta   90.00
_cell.angle_gamma   90.00
#
_symmetry.space_group_name_H-M   'P 1'
#
loop_
_entity.id
_entity.type
_entity.pdbx_description
1 polymer ?
#
loop_
_entity_poly.entity_id
_entity_poly.type
_entity_poly.pdbx_seq_one_letter_code
_entity_poly.pdbx_strand_id
1 'polypeptide(L)'
;MAIGDRIERLLTQLKRRSVFLTPAGAGIAIISFFLPWVRVSCGTITVEASGARIGGIFWAVFAVAVAIFLAFFYFWKIRQLLKIRLAVIIGAVFSLTVMLYRFFDAFGGEPSDIKLSDLGGALRYGAVGELLGMLASISGMLFIERPASDKKRKLRRRFGFAQSQNRSEDSSSLPPKIP
;
A
#
# COMPACT_ATOMS: atom_id res chain seq x y z
N MET A 1 2.11 31.60 -19.79
CA MET A 1 3.02 30.82 -18.92
C MET A 1 2.36 30.27 -17.64
N ALA A 2 1.03 30.20 -17.52
CA ALA A 2 0.36 29.97 -16.22
C ALA A 2 -0.32 28.59 -16.01
N ILE A 3 -0.38 27.72 -17.03
CA ILE A 3 -1.06 26.42 -16.93
C ILE A 3 -0.13 25.35 -16.32
N GLY A 4 1.17 25.36 -16.66
CA GLY A 4 2.17 24.43 -16.14
C GLY A 4 2.27 24.46 -14.60
N ASP A 5 2.42 25.66 -14.02
CA ASP A 5 2.54 25.84 -12.57
C ASP A 5 1.29 25.41 -11.78
N ARG A 6 0.10 25.40 -12.42
CA ARG A 6 -1.13 24.90 -11.79
C ARG A 6 -1.14 23.37 -11.75
N ILE A 7 -0.75 22.72 -12.86
CA ILE A 7 -0.66 21.26 -12.95
C ILE A 7 0.37 20.73 -11.95
N GLU A 8 1.53 21.37 -11.86
CA GLU A 8 2.60 20.93 -10.95
C GLU A 8 2.20 21.05 -9.47
N ARG A 9 1.47 22.12 -9.12
CA ARG A 9 0.90 22.30 -7.77
C ARG A 9 -0.17 21.24 -7.44
N LEU A 10 -1.00 20.86 -8.41
CA LEU A 10 -1.99 19.79 -8.21
C LEU A 10 -1.32 18.43 -8.03
N LEU A 11 -0.29 18.13 -8.84
CA LEU A 11 0.46 16.87 -8.72
C LEU A 11 1.19 16.76 -7.38
N THR A 12 1.80 17.84 -6.88
CA THR A 12 2.46 17.84 -5.57
C THR A 12 1.47 17.69 -4.40
N GLN A 13 0.29 18.30 -4.51
CA GLN A 13 -0.80 18.10 -3.54
C GLN A 13 -1.30 16.64 -3.54
N LEU A 14 -1.55 16.07 -4.71
CA LEU A 14 -1.97 14.67 -4.86
C LEU A 14 -0.92 13.72 -4.30
N LYS A 15 0.37 13.98 -4.55
CA LYS A 15 1.49 13.20 -4.02
C LYS A 15 1.62 13.26 -2.51
N ARG A 16 1.31 14.40 -1.88
CA ARG A 16 1.30 14.48 -0.41
C ARG A 16 0.12 13.70 0.19
N ARG A 17 -1.02 13.68 -0.50
CA ARG A 17 -2.22 12.94 -0.07
C ARG A 17 -2.10 11.43 -0.31
N SER A 18 -1.41 10.99 -1.37
CA SER A 18 -1.27 9.57 -1.71
C SER A 18 -0.55 8.75 -0.64
N VAL A 19 0.22 9.39 0.22
CA VAL A 19 0.89 8.77 1.36
C VAL A 19 -0.11 8.19 2.37
N PHE A 20 -1.29 8.79 2.52
CA PHE A 20 -2.36 8.28 3.37
C PHE A 20 -3.26 7.26 2.67
N LEU A 21 -3.08 7.04 1.37
CA LEU A 21 -3.91 6.12 0.59
C LEU A 21 -3.68 4.67 1.01
N THR A 22 -2.45 4.32 1.41
CA THR A 22 -2.13 2.98 1.91
C THR A 22 -2.85 2.60 3.20
N PRO A 23 -2.71 3.36 4.31
CA PRO A 23 -3.41 3.02 5.55
C PRO A 23 -4.93 3.18 5.40
N ALA A 24 -5.40 4.12 4.56
CA ALA A 24 -6.83 4.26 4.26
C ALA A 24 -7.36 3.03 3.52
N GLY A 25 -6.65 2.55 2.49
CA GLY A 25 -7.03 1.35 1.74
C GLY A 25 -7.06 0.11 2.64
N ALA A 26 -6.05 -0.08 3.49
CA ALA A 26 -6.00 -1.18 4.44
C ALA A 26 -7.13 -1.09 5.48
N GLY A 27 -7.44 0.12 5.98
CA GLY A 27 -8.58 0.36 6.86
C GLY A 27 -9.92 0.03 6.20
N ILE A 28 -10.12 0.43 4.94
CA ILE A 28 -11.31 0.08 4.16
C ILE A 28 -11.42 -1.44 4.01
N ALA A 29 -10.32 -2.14 3.70
CA ALA A 29 -10.32 -3.60 3.60
C ALA A 29 -10.71 -4.27 4.92
N ILE A 30 -10.15 -3.82 6.05
CA ILE A 30 -10.47 -4.32 7.40
C ILE A 30 -11.96 -4.14 7.71
N ILE A 31 -12.56 -2.98 7.39
CA ILE A 31 -13.99 -2.74 7.63
C ILE A 31 -14.85 -3.59 6.68
N SER A 32 -14.42 -3.73 5.42
CA SER A 32 -15.11 -4.49 4.37
C SER A 32 -15.15 -5.99 4.64
N PHE A 33 -14.19 -6.51 5.39
CA PHE A 33 -14.17 -7.90 5.86
C PHE A 33 -15.42 -8.28 6.68
N PHE A 34 -15.94 -7.34 7.48
CA PHE A 34 -17.11 -7.57 8.34
C PHE A 34 -18.44 -7.31 7.62
N LEU A 35 -18.42 -6.65 6.46
CA LEU A 35 -19.60 -6.41 5.65
C LEU A 35 -20.08 -7.71 4.96
N PRO A 36 -21.32 -7.78 4.48
CA PRO A 36 -21.80 -8.92 3.70
C PRO A 36 -21.00 -9.04 2.39
N TRP A 37 -20.45 -10.22 2.13
CA TRP A 37 -19.68 -10.51 0.90
C TRP A 37 -20.52 -11.20 -0.15
N VAL A 38 -21.26 -12.21 0.28
CA VAL A 38 -22.08 -13.04 -0.60
C VAL A 38 -23.47 -13.13 0.00
N ARG A 39 -24.47 -12.96 -0.86
CA ARG A 39 -25.84 -13.34 -0.55
C ARG A 39 -26.17 -14.59 -1.34
N VAL A 40 -26.60 -15.61 -0.63
CA VAL A 40 -27.09 -16.87 -1.21
C VAL A 40 -28.59 -16.93 -0.99
N SER A 41 -29.35 -17.24 -2.04
CA SER A 41 -30.81 -17.37 -1.96
C SER A 41 -31.20 -18.84 -2.10
N CYS A 42 -31.56 -19.48 -0.99
CA CYS A 42 -32.06 -20.86 -0.99
C CYS A 42 -33.59 -20.82 -0.90
N GLY A 43 -34.26 -20.63 -2.04
CA GLY A 43 -35.73 -20.50 -2.08
C GLY A 43 -36.21 -19.22 -1.38
N THR A 44 -36.96 -19.38 -0.30
CA THR A 44 -37.54 -18.25 0.49
C THR A 44 -36.56 -17.65 1.51
N ILE A 45 -35.43 -18.32 1.79
CA ILE A 45 -34.46 -17.88 2.78
C ILE A 45 -33.25 -17.27 2.09
N THR A 46 -32.96 -16.00 2.40
CA THR A 46 -31.72 -15.35 1.97
C THR A 46 -30.73 -15.31 3.11
N VAL A 47 -29.57 -15.95 2.92
CA VAL A 47 -28.49 -15.95 3.91
C VAL A 47 -27.39 -15.02 3.42
N GLU A 48 -27.04 -14.06 4.26
CA GLU A 48 -25.88 -13.20 4.03
C GLU A 48 -24.70 -13.72 4.85
N ALA A 49 -23.58 -13.91 4.15
CA ALA A 49 -22.33 -14.36 4.75
C ALA A 49 -21.28 -13.23 4.65
N SER A 50 -20.76 -12.83 5.81
CA SER A 50 -19.58 -11.96 5.92
C SER A 50 -18.31 -12.80 5.92
N GLY A 51 -17.16 -12.19 5.61
CA GLY A 51 -15.86 -12.87 5.66
C GLY A 51 -15.58 -13.51 7.03
N ALA A 52 -15.96 -12.82 8.11
CA ALA A 52 -15.86 -13.33 9.47
C ALA A 52 -16.69 -14.61 9.72
N ARG A 53 -17.88 -14.70 9.10
CA ARG A 53 -18.80 -15.82 9.27
C ARG A 53 -18.42 -17.04 8.42
N ILE A 54 -17.87 -16.81 7.23
CA ILE A 54 -17.36 -17.88 6.36
C ILE A 54 -16.13 -18.54 7.00
N GLY A 55 -15.29 -17.74 7.66
CA GLY A 55 -14.13 -18.23 8.38
C GLY A 55 -13.04 -18.81 7.48
N GLY A 56 -12.15 -19.62 8.07
CA GLY A 56 -11.07 -20.30 7.34
C GLY A 56 -10.06 -19.34 6.71
N ILE A 57 -9.81 -19.49 5.41
CA ILE A 57 -8.76 -18.75 4.71
C ILE A 57 -9.02 -17.24 4.63
N PHE A 58 -10.28 -16.80 4.79
CA PHE A 58 -10.62 -15.38 4.82
C PHE A 58 -10.00 -14.66 6.03
N TRP A 59 -9.79 -15.34 7.16
CA TRP A 59 -9.04 -14.79 8.29
C TRP A 59 -7.58 -14.51 7.96
N ALA A 60 -6.98 -15.26 7.03
CA ALA A 60 -5.63 -14.99 6.56
C ALA A 60 -5.57 -13.65 5.80
N VAL A 61 -6.57 -13.37 4.95
CA VAL A 61 -6.68 -12.10 4.23
C VAL A 61 -6.86 -10.94 5.20
N PHE A 62 -7.73 -11.11 6.20
CA PHE A 62 -7.91 -10.13 7.28
C PHE A 62 -6.60 -9.88 8.06
N ALA A 63 -5.89 -10.94 8.46
CA ALA A 63 -4.63 -10.83 9.17
C ALA A 63 -3.58 -10.08 8.35
N VAL A 64 -3.54 -10.29 7.03
CA VAL A 64 -2.63 -9.56 6.14
C VAL A 64 -3.03 -8.08 6.04
N ALA A 65 -4.32 -7.75 5.95
CA ALA A 65 -4.79 -6.36 5.95
C ALA A 65 -4.39 -5.63 7.25
N VAL A 66 -4.58 -6.27 8.41
CA VAL A 66 -4.15 -5.76 9.71
C VAL A 66 -2.63 -5.61 9.79
N ALA A 67 -1.87 -6.60 9.29
CA ALA A 67 -0.42 -6.53 9.24
C ALA A 67 0.08 -5.38 8.37
N ILE A 68 -0.54 -5.13 7.20
CA ILE A 68 -0.26 -3.97 6.34
C ILE A 68 -0.52 -2.67 7.07
N PHE A 69 -1.67 -2.56 7.75
CA PHE A 69 -2.03 -1.38 8.53
C PHE A 69 -1.03 -1.10 9.65
N LEU A 70 -0.70 -2.10 10.47
CA LEU A 70 0.27 -1.96 11.57
C LEU A 70 1.69 -1.72 11.07
N ALA A 71 2.12 -2.41 10.01
CA ALA A 71 3.42 -2.21 9.39
C ALA A 71 3.58 -0.77 8.92
N PHE A 72 2.53 -0.18 8.34
CA PHE A 72 2.55 1.23 7.94
C PHE A 72 2.88 2.15 9.13
N PHE A 73 2.16 2.04 10.25
CA PHE A 73 2.42 2.88 11.43
C PHE A 73 3.80 2.62 12.06
N TYR A 74 4.20 1.35 12.15
CA TYR A 74 5.49 0.98 12.71
C TYR A 74 6.65 1.57 11.91
N PHE A 75 6.65 1.37 10.59
CA PHE A 75 7.74 1.83 9.74
C PHE A 75 7.65 3.33 9.38
N TRP A 76 6.48 3.96 9.51
CA TRP A 76 6.34 5.41 9.46
C TRP A 76 7.28 6.10 10.44
N LYS A 77 7.38 5.55 11.66
CA LYS A 77 8.28 6.05 12.72
C LYS A 77 9.76 5.93 12.33
N ILE A 78 10.13 4.86 11.63
CA ILE A 78 11.53 4.51 11.31
C ILE A 78 11.98 5.09 9.94
N ARG A 79 11.06 5.64 9.14
CA ARG A 79 11.29 6.17 7.78
C ARG A 79 11.88 5.19 6.77
N GLN A 80 11.74 3.88 6.99
CA GLN A 80 12.23 2.84 6.06
C GLN A 80 11.20 2.49 4.97
N LEU A 81 10.84 3.47 4.13
CA LEU A 81 9.78 3.36 3.10
C LEU A 81 9.96 2.17 2.13
N LEU A 82 11.20 1.81 1.83
CA LEU A 82 11.53 0.72 0.91
C LEU A 82 11.05 -0.65 1.41
N LYS A 83 11.20 -0.93 2.70
CA LYS A 83 10.79 -2.22 3.29
C LYS A 83 9.27 -2.32 3.37
N ILE A 84 8.59 -1.23 3.71
CA ILE A 84 7.12 -1.17 3.75
C ILE A 84 6.56 -1.45 2.37
N ARG A 85 7.09 -0.80 1.34
CA ARG A 85 6.60 -0.96 -0.04
C ARG A 85 6.63 -2.42 -0.47
N LEU A 86 7.73 -3.12 -0.18
CA LEU A 86 7.89 -4.52 -0.55
C LEU A 86 6.94 -5.42 0.26
N ALA A 87 6.82 -5.19 1.57
CA ALA A 87 5.90 -5.92 2.44
C ALA A 87 4.43 -5.74 2.03
N VAL A 88 4.02 -4.51 1.71
CA VAL A 88 2.65 -4.20 1.30
C VAL A 88 2.33 -4.76 -0.08
N ILE A 89 3.25 -4.69 -1.04
CA ILE A 89 3.04 -5.29 -2.37
C ILE A 89 2.90 -6.81 -2.25
N ILE A 90 3.80 -7.49 -1.52
CA ILE A 90 3.72 -8.95 -1.34
C ILE A 90 2.43 -9.31 -0.61
N GLY A 91 2.09 -8.63 0.48
CA GLY A 91 0.87 -8.89 1.25
C GLY A 91 -0.41 -8.66 0.44
N ALA A 92 -0.46 -7.57 -0.34
CA ALA A 92 -1.63 -7.25 -1.15
C ALA A 92 -1.78 -8.22 -2.33
N VAL A 93 -0.69 -8.60 -3.01
CA VAL A 93 -0.72 -9.62 -4.06
C VAL A 93 -1.14 -10.97 -3.50
N PHE A 94 -0.58 -11.38 -2.36
CA PHE A 94 -0.99 -12.61 -1.68
C PHE A 94 -2.49 -12.61 -1.35
N SER A 95 -2.98 -11.51 -0.77
CA SER A 95 -4.40 -11.33 -0.42
C SER A 95 -5.31 -11.40 -1.64
N LEU A 96 -4.95 -10.68 -2.71
CA LEU A 96 -5.71 -10.69 -3.97
C LEU A 96 -5.71 -12.08 -4.61
N THR A 97 -4.58 -12.79 -4.60
CA THR A 97 -4.49 -14.15 -5.12
C THR A 97 -5.38 -15.11 -4.34
N VAL A 98 -5.40 -15.04 -3.00
CA VAL A 98 -6.29 -15.86 -2.17
C VAL A 98 -7.77 -15.54 -2.45
N MET A 99 -8.11 -14.25 -2.57
CA MET A 99 -9.46 -13.80 -2.92
C MET A 99 -9.90 -14.34 -4.29
N LEU A 100 -9.05 -14.19 -5.31
CA LEU A 100 -9.33 -14.66 -6.67
C LEU A 100 -9.42 -16.18 -6.74
N TYR A 101 -8.52 -16.89 -6.07
CA TYR A 101 -8.57 -18.35 -5.98
C TYR A 101 -9.90 -18.81 -5.38
N ARG A 102 -10.35 -18.19 -4.27
CA ARG A 102 -11.65 -18.50 -3.67
C ARG A 102 -12.84 -18.08 -4.52
N PHE A 103 -12.70 -17.00 -5.26
CA PHE A 103 -13.72 -16.59 -6.24
C PHE A 103 -13.86 -17.66 -7.33
N PHE A 104 -12.76 -18.12 -7.93
CA PHE A 104 -12.80 -19.18 -8.93
C PHE A 104 -13.25 -20.52 -8.36
N ASP A 105 -12.89 -20.86 -7.13
CA ASP A 105 -13.37 -22.04 -6.42
C ASP A 105 -14.90 -21.98 -6.22
N ALA A 106 -15.43 -20.82 -5.83
CA ALA A 106 -16.86 -20.61 -5.63
C ALA A 106 -17.67 -20.56 -6.95
N PHE A 107 -17.09 -20.08 -8.05
CA PHE A 107 -17.80 -19.89 -9.33
C PHE A 107 -17.51 -20.96 -10.38
N GLY A 108 -16.32 -21.56 -10.37
CA GLY A 108 -15.80 -22.48 -11.37
C GLY A 108 -15.88 -23.95 -10.97
N GLY A 109 -16.78 -24.28 -10.04
CA GLY A 109 -16.80 -25.54 -9.27
C GLY A 109 -16.46 -26.82 -10.03
N GLU A 110 -15.93 -27.79 -9.29
CA GLU A 110 -15.90 -29.18 -9.75
C GLU A 110 -17.30 -29.61 -10.24
N PRO A 111 -17.40 -30.41 -11.32
CA PRO A 111 -18.65 -30.73 -11.99
C PRO A 111 -19.69 -31.50 -11.15
N SER A 112 -19.43 -31.80 -9.88
CA SER A 112 -20.25 -32.74 -9.10
C SER A 112 -21.22 -32.14 -8.09
N ASP A 113 -21.10 -30.89 -7.59
CA ASP A 113 -22.08 -30.39 -6.61
C ASP A 113 -22.35 -28.88 -6.70
N ILE A 114 -23.55 -28.56 -7.20
CA ILE A 114 -24.32 -27.30 -7.05
C ILE A 114 -23.58 -26.01 -7.46
N LYS A 115 -23.84 -25.54 -8.68
CA LYS A 115 -23.31 -24.26 -9.18
C LYS A 115 -23.90 -23.07 -8.42
N LEU A 116 -23.05 -22.12 -8.03
CA LEU A 116 -23.47 -20.84 -7.45
C LEU A 116 -24.41 -20.02 -8.36
N SER A 117 -24.35 -20.26 -9.69
CA SER A 117 -25.28 -19.69 -10.67
C SER A 117 -26.72 -20.07 -10.40
N ASP A 118 -26.95 -21.26 -9.86
CA ASP A 118 -28.29 -21.80 -9.64
C ASP A 118 -28.84 -21.34 -8.27
N LEU A 119 -27.97 -20.87 -7.38
CA LEU A 119 -28.26 -20.34 -6.05
C LEU A 119 -28.47 -18.81 -6.02
N GLY A 120 -28.46 -18.15 -7.18
CA GLY A 120 -28.63 -16.70 -7.27
C GLY A 120 -27.56 -15.91 -6.50
N GLY A 121 -26.33 -16.43 -6.46
CA GLY A 121 -25.23 -15.82 -5.72
C GLY A 121 -24.90 -14.42 -6.20
N ALA A 122 -25.15 -13.41 -5.38
CA ALA A 122 -24.84 -12.01 -5.69
C ALA A 122 -23.63 -11.53 -4.88
N LEU A 123 -22.64 -10.97 -5.59
CA LEU A 123 -21.52 -10.27 -4.95
C LEU A 123 -22.06 -9.01 -4.25
N ARG A 124 -21.73 -8.85 -2.97
CA ARG A 124 -22.14 -7.69 -2.16
C ARG A 124 -20.98 -6.74 -1.94
N TYR A 125 -21.28 -5.61 -1.32
CA TYR A 125 -20.36 -4.49 -1.12
C TYR A 125 -19.12 -4.84 -0.28
N GLY A 126 -19.16 -5.88 0.57
CA GLY A 126 -17.99 -6.29 1.36
C GLY A 126 -16.84 -6.78 0.50
N ALA A 127 -17.11 -7.69 -0.45
CA ALA A 127 -16.08 -8.20 -1.36
C ALA A 127 -15.51 -7.10 -2.26
N VAL A 128 -16.38 -6.21 -2.77
CA VAL A 128 -15.96 -5.08 -3.60
C VAL A 128 -15.13 -4.07 -2.79
N GLY A 129 -15.56 -3.74 -1.58
CA GLY A 129 -14.87 -2.81 -0.69
C GLY A 129 -13.48 -3.32 -0.30
N GLU A 130 -13.33 -4.62 -0.07
CA GLU A 130 -12.04 -5.22 0.24
C GLU A 130 -11.10 -5.22 -0.95
N LEU A 131 -11.60 -5.58 -2.15
CA LEU A 131 -10.83 -5.50 -3.38
C LEU A 131 -10.36 -4.06 -3.66
N LEU A 132 -11.26 -3.09 -3.56
CA LEU A 132 -10.93 -1.67 -3.74
C LEU A 132 -9.97 -1.16 -2.66
N GLY A 133 -10.11 -1.61 -1.41
CA GLY A 133 -9.21 -1.27 -0.31
C GLY A 133 -7.79 -1.79 -0.55
N MET A 134 -7.66 -3.03 -1.04
CA MET A 134 -6.37 -3.62 -1.41
C MET A 134 -5.74 -2.92 -2.61
N LEU A 135 -6.53 -2.62 -3.65
CA LEU A 135 -6.06 -1.87 -4.82
C LEU A 135 -5.61 -0.45 -4.44
N ALA A 136 -6.39 0.28 -3.63
CA ALA A 136 -6.01 1.59 -3.10
C ALA A 136 -4.71 1.51 -2.28
N SER A 137 -4.53 0.42 -1.53
CA SER A 137 -3.29 0.19 -0.76
C SER A 137 -2.06 0.06 -1.64
N ILE A 138 -2.17 -0.71 -2.72
CA ILE A 138 -1.12 -0.88 -3.74
C ILE A 138 -0.86 0.45 -4.45
N SER A 139 -1.90 1.14 -4.92
CA SER A 139 -1.77 2.42 -5.61
C SER A 139 -1.04 3.44 -4.74
N GLY A 140 -1.39 3.56 -3.46
CA GLY A 140 -0.70 4.42 -2.51
C GLY A 140 0.81 4.16 -2.46
N MET A 141 1.22 2.90 -2.51
CA MET A 141 2.63 2.50 -2.52
C MET A 141 3.36 2.77 -3.84
N LEU A 142 2.66 2.73 -4.97
CA LEU A 142 3.24 3.05 -6.27
C LEU A 142 3.57 4.55 -6.38
N PHE A 143 2.74 5.41 -5.79
CA PHE A 143 2.94 6.87 -5.79
C PHE A 143 3.96 7.37 -4.75
N ILE A 144 4.38 6.53 -3.81
CA ILE A 144 5.50 6.86 -2.92
C ILE A 144 6.80 6.77 -3.75
N GLU A 145 7.15 7.90 -4.35
CA GLU A 145 8.47 8.09 -4.95
C GLU A 145 9.55 7.89 -3.89
N ARG A 146 10.56 7.10 -4.24
CA ARG A 146 11.77 6.98 -3.43
C ARG A 146 12.37 8.37 -3.30
N PRO A 147 12.67 8.87 -2.09
CA PRO A 147 13.41 10.12 -1.97
C PRO A 147 14.80 9.89 -2.57
N ALA A 148 15.01 10.30 -3.82
CA ALA A 148 16.32 10.36 -4.48
C ALA A 148 17.33 11.20 -3.68
N SER A 149 16.83 11.97 -2.71
CA SER A 149 17.57 12.88 -1.84
C SER A 149 18.54 12.20 -0.88
N ASP A 150 18.32 10.95 -0.45
CA ASP A 150 19.16 10.39 0.63
C ASP A 150 20.57 10.00 0.17
N LYS A 151 20.71 9.53 -1.08
CA LYS A 151 22.04 9.30 -1.69
C LYS A 151 22.80 10.60 -1.91
N LYS A 152 22.12 11.67 -2.38
CA LYS A 152 22.76 12.99 -2.56
C LYS A 152 23.15 13.61 -1.22
N ARG A 153 22.37 13.46 -0.16
CA ARG A 153 22.72 13.99 1.18
C ARG A 153 23.93 13.25 1.78
N LYS A 154 24.01 11.93 1.60
CA LYS A 154 25.15 11.13 2.06
C LYS A 154 26.42 11.39 1.23
N LEU A 155 26.30 11.57 -0.10
CA LEU A 155 27.42 12.03 -0.93
C LEU A 155 27.85 13.44 -0.54
N ARG A 156 26.93 14.39 -0.36
CA ARG A 156 27.27 15.78 -0.01
C ARG A 156 27.92 15.90 1.37
N ARG A 157 27.57 15.03 2.34
CA ARG A 157 28.31 14.93 3.61
C ARG A 157 29.71 14.34 3.44
N ARG A 158 29.88 13.31 2.60
CA ARG A 158 31.21 12.72 2.34
C ARG A 158 32.12 13.67 1.54
N PHE A 159 31.61 14.31 0.51
CA PHE A 159 32.38 15.22 -0.35
C PHE A 159 32.48 16.65 0.20
N GLY A 160 31.49 17.11 0.97
CA GLY A 160 31.56 18.42 1.64
C GLY A 160 32.60 18.48 2.76
N PHE A 161 32.91 17.35 3.42
CA PHE A 161 34.00 17.27 4.38
C PHE A 161 35.38 17.35 3.70
N ALA A 162 35.55 16.69 2.55
CA ALA A 162 36.80 16.73 1.79
C ALA A 162 37.16 18.17 1.34
N GLN A 163 36.16 18.99 1.01
CA GLN A 163 36.40 20.36 0.57
C GLN A 163 36.77 21.33 1.72
N SER A 164 36.40 21.02 2.97
CA SER A 164 36.82 21.84 4.11
C SER A 164 38.27 21.59 4.52
N GLN A 165 38.80 20.38 4.26
CA GLN A 165 40.14 19.99 4.66
C GLN A 165 41.24 20.62 3.79
N ASN A 166 41.00 20.78 2.48
CA ASN A 166 41.94 21.48 1.60
C ASN A 166 42.02 22.99 1.85
N ARG A 167 40.99 23.60 2.47
CA ARG A 167 40.97 25.05 2.69
C ARG A 167 41.85 25.50 3.86
N SER A 168 42.20 24.59 4.76
CA SER A 168 43.09 24.86 5.89
C SER A 168 44.59 24.81 5.54
N GLU A 169 44.99 24.10 4.48
CA GLU A 169 46.40 24.02 4.08
C GLU A 169 46.87 25.26 3.28
N ASP A 170 45.99 25.87 2.49
CA ASP A 170 46.33 27.07 1.71
C ASP A 170 46.45 28.36 2.57
N SER A 171 45.94 28.38 3.80
CA SER A 171 46.07 29.55 4.68
C SER A 171 47.43 29.67 5.39
N SER A 172 48.28 28.63 5.35
CA SER A 172 49.60 28.65 6.00
C SER A 172 50.76 29.14 5.13
N SER A 173 50.53 29.47 3.86
CA SER A 173 51.61 29.84 2.91
C SER A 173 51.72 31.34 2.60
N LEU A 174 51.01 32.21 3.32
CA LEU A 174 51.16 33.65 3.11
C LEU A 174 52.57 34.12 3.52
N PRO A 175 53.34 34.73 2.60
CA PRO A 175 54.68 35.19 2.89
C PRO A 175 54.64 36.30 3.95
N PRO A 176 55.65 36.37 4.84
CA PRO A 176 55.74 37.39 5.86
C PRO A 176 55.81 38.78 5.22
N LYS A 177 54.98 39.70 5.70
CA LYS A 177 55.08 41.12 5.34
C LYS A 177 56.40 41.66 5.90
N ILE A 178 57.29 42.07 5.00
CA ILE A 178 58.54 42.73 5.35
C ILE A 178 58.19 44.19 5.72
N PRO A 179 58.65 44.69 6.88
CA PRO A 179 58.44 46.07 7.32
C PRO A 179 59.24 47.09 6.50
#